data_AF-A0A9E0YCE5-F1
#
_entry.id   AF-A0A9E0YCE5-F1
#
_cell.length_a   1.000
_cell.length_b   1.000
_cell.length_c   1.000
_cell.angle_alpha   90.00
_cell.angle_beta   90.00
_cell.angle_gamma   90.00
#
_symmetry.space_group_name_H-M   'P 1'
#
loop_
_entity.id
_entity.type
_entity.pdbx_description
1 polymer ?
#
loop_
_entity_poly.entity_id
_entity_poly.type
_entity_poly.pdbx_seq_one_letter_code
_entity_poly.pdbx_strand_id
1 'polypeptide(L)' 'MNYQKASEDHVRTLPKGHLRCFQCKKVIPSKDGEWRSWTTMQAFLCKPCDKATAKRPERK' A
#
# COMPACT_ATOMS: atom_id res chain seq x y z
N MET A 1 13.80 -28.79 -18.25
CA MET A 1 13.59 -28.77 -16.78
C MET A 1 13.00 -27.41 -16.43
N ASN A 2 11.69 -27.36 -16.24
CA ASN A 2 10.91 -26.12 -16.10
C ASN A 2 10.67 -25.87 -14.61
N TYR A 3 11.46 -24.99 -13.99
CA TYR A 3 11.27 -24.60 -12.59
C TYR A 3 10.24 -23.48 -12.51
N GLN A 4 8.96 -23.81 -12.66
CA GLN A 4 7.87 -22.92 -12.26
C GLN A 4 7.62 -23.12 -10.76
N LYS A 5 8.50 -22.54 -9.95
CA LYS A 5 8.28 -22.33 -8.51
C LYS A 5 8.59 -20.86 -8.20
N ALA A 6 7.62 -20.00 -8.42
CA ALA A 6 7.53 -18.71 -7.76
C ALA A 6 6.13 -18.62 -7.18
N SER A 7 6.04 -18.90 -5.88
CA SER A 7 4.90 -18.51 -5.05
C SER A 7 4.85 -16.99 -5.01
N GLU A 8 4.30 -16.35 -6.03
CA GLU A 8 4.00 -14.93 -5.99
C GLU A 8 2.50 -14.80 -5.91
N ASP A 9 2.04 -14.72 -4.65
CA ASP A 9 0.86 -13.98 -4.21
C ASP A 9 0.31 -13.14 -5.36
N HIS A 10 -0.90 -13.46 -5.82
CA HIS A 10 -1.66 -12.72 -6.83
C HIS A 10 -1.20 -11.27 -6.93
N VAL A 11 -0.20 -11.01 -7.76
CA VAL A 11 0.12 -9.68 -8.25
C VAL A 11 -1.03 -9.42 -9.21
N ARG A 12 -2.20 -9.08 -8.65
CA ARG A 12 -3.23 -8.34 -9.35
C ARG A 12 -2.50 -7.08 -9.76
N THR A 13 -1.92 -7.12 -10.95
CA THR A 13 -1.18 -6.03 -11.56
C THR A 13 -2.06 -4.81 -11.40
N LEU A 14 -1.67 -3.92 -10.49
CA LEU A 14 -2.46 -2.73 -10.26
C LEU A 14 -2.46 -1.95 -11.58
N PRO A 15 -3.61 -1.44 -12.02
CA PRO A 15 -3.64 -0.61 -13.22
C PRO A 15 -2.59 0.49 -13.08
N LYS A 16 -1.87 0.78 -14.17
CA LYS A 16 -0.75 1.73 -14.17
C LYS A 16 -1.19 3.05 -13.51
N GLY A 17 -0.44 3.52 -12.52
CA GLY A 17 -0.81 4.69 -11.73
C GLY A 17 -1.87 4.45 -10.65
N HIS A 18 -2.05 3.21 -10.20
CA HIS A 18 -2.82 2.87 -9.00
C HIS A 18 -1.94 2.14 -7.98
N LEU A 19 -2.24 2.38 -6.71
CA LEU A 19 -1.57 1.78 -5.57
C LEU A 19 -2.61 1.18 -4.62
N ARG A 20 -2.17 0.19 -3.86
CA ARG A 20 -3.01 -0.50 -2.89
C ARG A 20 -2.78 0.12 -1.53
N CYS A 21 -3.85 0.59 -0.90
CA CYS A 21 -3.79 1.08 0.46
C CYS A 21 -3.30 -0.03 1.40
N PHE A 22 -2.30 0.26 2.23
CA PHE A 22 -1.74 -0.67 3.19
C PHE A 22 -2.77 -1.08 4.25
N GLN A 23 -3.60 -0.15 4.70
CA GLN A 23 -4.57 -0.38 5.78
C GLN A 23 -5.84 -1.08 5.30
N CYS A 24 -6.54 -0.51 4.31
CA CYS A 24 -7.83 -1.04 3.85
C CYS A 24 -7.72 -1.96 2.62
N LYS A 25 -6.50 -2.17 2.09
CA LYS A 25 -6.20 -2.99 0.89
C LYS A 25 -6.97 -2.57 -0.38
N LYS A 26 -7.60 -1.39 -0.37
CA LYS A 26 -8.31 -0.80 -1.51
C LYS A 26 -7.33 -0.30 -2.56
N VAL A 27 -7.63 -0.56 -3.83
CA VAL A 27 -6.91 0.00 -4.96
C VAL A 27 -7.40 1.42 -5.23
N ILE A 28 -6.48 2.36 -5.35
CA ILE A 28 -6.78 3.78 -5.53
C ILE A 28 -5.72 4.40 -6.44
N PRO A 29 -6.04 5.46 -7.19
CA PRO A 29 -5.07 6.15 -8.02
C PRO A 29 -3.89 6.66 -7.18
N SER A 30 -2.66 6.53 -7.69
CA SER A 30 -1.44 6.98 -7.00
C SER A 30 -1.47 8.47 -6.68
N LYS A 31 -2.18 9.26 -7.49
CA LYS A 31 -2.40 10.71 -7.28
C LYS A 31 -3.33 11.04 -6.11
N ASP A 32 -4.09 10.06 -5.63
CA ASP A 32 -5.17 10.26 -4.66
C ASP A 32 -4.88 9.70 -3.27
N GLY A 33 -3.77 8.97 -3.08
CA GLY A 33 -3.35 8.49 -1.77
C GLY A 33 -2.07 9.10 -1.28
N GLU A 34 -1.87 8.97 0.02
CA GLU A 34 -0.76 9.54 0.77
C GLU A 34 0.33 8.48 0.93
N TRP A 35 1.59 8.87 0.76
CA TRP A 35 2.72 7.99 0.99
C TRP A 35 3.29 8.26 2.38
N ARG A 36 3.44 7.22 3.19
CA ARG A 36 4.03 7.29 4.52
C ARG A 36 5.20 6.33 4.64
N SER A 37 6.25 6.75 5.32
CA SER A 37 7.36 5.89 5.72
C SER A 37 7.09 5.35 7.12
N TRP A 38 6.81 4.06 7.26
CA TRP A 38 6.72 3.41 8.56
C TRP A 38 7.94 2.51 8.74
N THR A 39 8.86 2.88 9.64
CA THR A 39 10.05 2.08 10.02
C THR A 39 10.69 1.40 8.80
N THR A 40 11.21 2.19 7.86
CA THR A 40 11.84 1.75 6.59
C THR A 40 10.93 1.09 5.54
N MET A 41 9.70 0.69 5.88
CA MET A 41 8.70 0.29 4.89
C MET A 41 7.90 1.51 4.42
N GLN A 42 8.15 1.90 3.17
CA GLN A 42 7.31 2.88 2.50
C GLN A 42 5.93 2.24 2.22
N ALA A 43 4.90 2.76 2.87
CA ALA A 43 3.53 2.30 2.77
C ALA A 43 2.64 3.38 2.15
N PHE A 44 1.70 2.96 1.30
CA PHE A 44 0.71 3.84 0.71
C PHE A 44 -0.60 3.76 1.49
N LEU A 45 -1.22 4.90 1.81
CA LEU A 45 -2.49 4.97 2.53
C LEU A 45 -3.53 5.74 1.71
N CYS A 46 -4.78 5.28 1.82
CA CYS A 46 -5.93 6.00 1.28
C CYS A 46 -6.19 7.27 2.08
N LYS A 47 -6.69 8.37 1.49
CA LYS A 47 -7.08 9.60 2.24
C LYS A 47 -7.85 9.33 3.55
N PRO A 48 -8.89 8.47 3.60
CA PRO A 48 -9.56 8.18 4.87
C PRO A 48 -8.69 7.39 5.85
N CYS A 49 -7.82 6.52 5.35
CA CYS A 49 -6.86 5.73 6.12
C CYS A 49 -5.74 6.61 6.69
N ASP A 50 -5.22 7.54 5.90
CA ASP A 50 -4.26 8.54 6.33
C ASP A 50 -4.82 9.35 7.50
N LYS A 51 -6.03 9.92 7.36
CA LYS A 51 -6.67 10.68 8.44
C LYS A 51 -6.87 9.85 9.71
N ALA A 52 -7.20 8.57 9.57
CA ALA A 52 -7.31 7.66 10.71
C ALA A 52 -5.95 7.38 11.38
N THR A 53 -4.88 7.35 10.59
CA THR A 53 -3.50 7.12 11.06
C THR A 53 -2.91 8.38 11.70
N ALA A 54 -3.23 9.56 11.18
CA ALA A 54 -2.84 10.86 11.75
C ALA A 54 -3.40 11.10 13.16
N LYS A 55 -4.47 10.39 13.55
CA LYS A 55 -5.02 10.45 14.92
C LYS A 55 -4.32 9.53 15.90
N ARG A 56 -3.45 8.63 15.45
CA ARG A 56 -2.56 7.89 16.36
C ARG A 56 -1.29 8.73 16.55
N PRO A 57 -0.96 9.12 17.80
CA PRO A 57 0.29 9.83 18.04
C PRO A 57 1.42 8.92 17.59
N GLU A 58 2.32 9.47 16.78
CA GLU A 58 3.61 8.85 16.52
C GLU A 58 4.19 8.44 17.87
N ARG A 59 4.34 7.13 18.08
CA ARG A 59 5.08 6.65 19.25
C ARG A 59 6.53 7.07 19.02
N LYS A 60 6.91 8.13 19.75
CA LYS A 60 8.24 8.56 20.19
C LYS A 60 9.37 7.59 19.88
#